data_AF-A0A1R0WGX4-F1
#
_entry.id   AF-A0A1R0WGX4-F1
#
_cell.length_a   1.000
_cell.length_b   1.000
_cell.length_c   1.000
_cell.angle_alpha   90.00
_cell.angle_beta   90.00
_cell.angle_gamma   90.00
#
_symmetry.space_group_name_H-M   'P 1'
#
loop_
_entity.id
_entity.type
_entity.pdbx_description
1 polymer ?
#
loop_
_entity_poly.entity_id
_entity_poly.type
_entity_poly.pdbx_seq_one_letter_code
_entity_poly.pdbx_strand_id
1 'polypeptide(L)'
;MSNKKEILGIGKVTGKGILYEELYYSCDFAIKEKWFEKINLLNITEVSIVSCSNIKNQIEMILPGNNEKVVVCRAIHKNITPDEDLVRYYTRIQELKFETNKIQKKKNQNEIFY
;
A
#
# COMPACT_ATOMS: atom_id res chain seq x y z
N MET A 1 23.91 -13.53 -19.40
CA MET A 1 24.59 -12.70 -18.39
C MET A 1 23.54 -12.19 -17.41
N SER A 2 23.45 -12.77 -16.22
CA SER A 2 22.53 -12.27 -15.19
C SER A 2 23.09 -10.96 -14.65
N ASN A 3 22.47 -9.84 -15.04
CA ASN A 3 22.71 -8.54 -14.40
C ASN A 3 22.23 -8.64 -12.96
N LYS A 4 23.14 -8.99 -12.05
CA LYS A 4 22.90 -8.96 -10.62
C LYS A 4 22.66 -7.49 -10.27
N LYS A 5 21.41 -7.12 -9.97
CA LYS A 5 21.11 -5.76 -9.52
C LYS A 5 21.80 -5.55 -8.18
N GLU A 6 22.63 -4.51 -8.10
CA GLU A 6 23.32 -4.13 -6.88
C GLU A 6 22.32 -3.56 -5.87
N ILE A 7 22.46 -3.94 -4.60
CA ILE A 7 21.63 -3.39 -3.53
C ILE A 7 22.20 -2.02 -3.17
N LEU A 8 21.43 -0.97 -3.41
CA LEU A 8 21.77 0.40 -3.05
C LEU A 8 21.55 0.66 -1.55
N GLY A 9 20.56 0.00 -0.94
CA GLY A 9 20.27 0.17 0.48
C GLY A 9 19.11 -0.67 0.98
N ILE A 10 18.73 -0.43 2.23
CA ILE A 10 17.66 -1.15 2.93
C ILE A 10 16.56 -0.15 3.28
N GLY A 11 15.33 -0.45 2.84
CA GLY A 11 14.13 0.28 3.24
C GLY A 11 13.46 -0.41 4.42
N LYS A 12 12.93 0.37 5.38
CA LYS A 12 12.21 -0.15 6.54
C LYS A 12 10.71 -0.12 6.29
N VAL A 13 10.03 -1.24 6.41
CA VAL A 13 8.56 -1.28 6.32
C VAL A 13 7.98 -0.72 7.63
N THR A 14 7.06 0.24 7.52
CA THR A 14 6.34 0.83 8.67
C THR A 14 4.84 0.86 8.38
N GLY A 15 4.00 1.09 9.40
CA GLY A 15 2.55 1.26 9.17
C GLY A 15 2.18 2.45 8.28
N LYS A 16 3.12 3.37 8.02
CA LYS A 16 2.92 4.52 7.13
C LYS A 16 3.39 4.27 5.69
N GLY A 17 4.10 3.18 5.43
CA GLY A 17 4.77 2.92 4.16
C GLY A 17 6.18 2.37 4.34
N ILE A 18 6.90 2.21 3.23
CA ILE A 18 8.30 1.82 3.19
C ILE A 18 9.15 3.09 3.37
N LEU A 19 9.90 3.19 4.45
CA LEU A 19 10.79 4.31 4.75
C LEU A 19 12.18 4.07 4.13
N TYR A 20 12.64 5.00 3.30
CA TYR A 20 13.97 5.00 2.70
C TYR A 20 14.40 6.46 2.44
N GLU A 21 15.64 6.84 2.78
CA GLU A 21 16.15 8.22 2.63
C GLU A 21 15.17 9.31 3.10
N GLU A 22 14.60 9.13 4.31
CA GLU A 22 13.62 10.04 4.95
C GLU A 22 12.25 10.19 4.25
N LEU A 23 12.04 9.48 3.15
CA LEU A 23 10.79 9.48 2.39
C LEU A 23 10.03 8.17 2.59
N TYR A 24 8.70 8.27 2.59
CA TYR A 24 7.83 7.11 2.60
C TYR A 24 7.44 6.75 1.18
N TYR A 25 7.47 5.46 0.86
CA TYR A 25 7.10 4.91 -0.44
C TYR A 25 6.02 3.83 -0.28
N SER A 26 5.27 3.60 -1.34
CA SER A 26 4.29 2.51 -1.44
C SER A 26 4.29 1.91 -2.84
N CYS A 27 3.86 0.66 -2.94
CA CYS A 27 3.64 -0.03 -4.21
C CYS A 27 2.40 -0.91 -4.14
N ASP A 28 1.84 -1.22 -5.32
CA ASP A 28 0.64 -2.02 -5.45
C ASP A 28 0.78 -3.40 -4.80
N PHE A 29 1.98 -3.98 -4.83
CA PHE A 29 2.25 -5.26 -4.20
C PHE A 29 2.11 -5.19 -2.68
N ALA A 30 2.79 -4.23 -2.04
CA ALA A 30 2.74 -4.05 -0.58
C ALA A 30 1.32 -3.69 -0.09
N ILE A 31 0.54 -2.96 -0.90
CA ILE A 31 -0.87 -2.66 -0.62
C ILE A 31 -1.72 -3.94 -0.71
N LYS A 32 -1.62 -4.70 -1.81
CA LYS A 32 -2.38 -5.95 -2.01
C LYS A 32 -2.12 -6.97 -0.91
N GLU A 33 -0.85 -7.10 -0.51
CA GLU A 33 -0.43 -8.02 0.55
C GLU A 33 -0.61 -7.43 1.97
N LYS A 34 -1.13 -6.21 2.08
CA LYS A 34 -1.43 -5.52 3.34
C LYS A 34 -0.23 -5.41 4.27
N TRP A 35 0.96 -5.16 3.71
CA TRP A 35 2.21 -5.08 4.48
C TRP A 35 2.14 -4.04 5.61
N PHE A 36 1.51 -2.90 5.35
CA PHE A 36 1.44 -1.79 6.29
C PHE A 36 0.40 -2.01 7.41
N GLU A 37 -0.63 -2.84 7.18
CA GLU A 37 -1.63 -3.20 8.19
C GLU A 37 -1.15 -4.35 9.08
N LYS A 38 -0.40 -5.29 8.49
CA LYS A 38 0.00 -6.54 9.14
C LYS A 38 1.44 -6.51 9.65
N ILE A 39 2.01 -5.35 9.94
CA ILE A 39 3.44 -5.26 10.26
C ILE A 39 3.86 -6.02 11.53
N ASN A 40 2.93 -6.17 12.47
CA ASN A 40 3.16 -6.95 13.70
C ASN A 40 2.97 -8.46 13.47
N LEU A 41 2.41 -8.86 12.33
CA LEU A 41 2.08 -10.25 11.97
C LEU A 41 3.00 -10.79 10.87
N LEU A 42 3.47 -9.92 9.99
CA LEU A 42 4.43 -10.23 8.93
C LEU A 42 5.84 -10.00 9.47
N ASN A 43 6.71 -11.01 9.40
CA ASN A 43 8.14 -10.89 9.70
C ASN A 43 8.91 -10.07 8.64
N ILE A 44 8.23 -9.21 7.87
CA ILE A 44 8.82 -8.37 6.83
C ILE A 44 9.00 -6.98 7.42
N THR A 45 10.16 -6.75 8.04
CA THR A 45 10.53 -5.45 8.61
C THR A 45 11.36 -4.62 7.65
N GLU A 46 12.02 -5.26 6.68
CA GLU A 46 13.04 -4.66 5.82
C GLU A 46 12.93 -5.17 4.38
N VAL A 47 13.31 -4.31 3.42
CA VAL A 47 13.31 -4.62 1.99
C VAL A 47 14.58 -4.08 1.32
N SER A 48 15.12 -4.82 0.36
CA SER A 48 16.32 -4.42 -0.39
C SER A 48 15.96 -3.49 -1.53
N ILE A 49 16.55 -2.29 -1.54
CA ILE A 49 16.39 -1.28 -2.59
C ILE A 49 17.52 -1.44 -3.60
N VAL A 50 17.17 -1.49 -4.89
CA VAL A 50 18.12 -1.71 -6.00
C VAL A 50 18.19 -0.54 -6.98
N SER A 51 17.25 0.39 -6.90
CA SER A 51 17.28 1.64 -7.67
C SER A 51 16.53 2.72 -6.91
N CYS A 52 17.06 3.95 -6.92
CA CYS A 52 16.37 5.14 -6.42
C CYS A 52 16.45 6.23 -7.49
N SER A 53 15.30 6.84 -7.80
CA SER A 53 15.24 7.98 -8.72
C SER A 53 14.53 9.14 -8.02
N ASN A 54 15.34 10.09 -7.54
CA ASN A 54 14.86 11.30 -6.87
C ASN A 54 14.01 12.18 -7.80
N ILE A 55 14.34 12.24 -9.09
CA ILE A 55 13.57 13.01 -10.08
C ILE A 55 12.14 12.46 -10.23
N LYS A 56 11.99 11.13 -10.21
CA LYS A 56 10.69 10.46 -10.36
C LYS A 56 10.02 10.15 -9.02
N ASN A 57 10.65 10.51 -7.90
CA ASN A 57 10.23 10.15 -6.55
C ASN A 57 9.84 8.65 -6.45
N GLN A 58 10.69 7.77 -7.00
CA GLN A 58 10.42 6.33 -7.04
C GLN A 58 11.64 5.53 -6.62
N ILE A 59 11.38 4.35 -6.07
CA ILE A 59 12.40 3.34 -5.75
C ILE A 59 12.01 2.01 -6.40
N GLU A 60 13.00 1.17 -6.69
CA GLU A 60 12.81 -0.23 -7.06
C GLU A 60 13.30 -1.11 -5.92
N MET A 61 12.49 -2.09 -5.52
CA MET A 61 12.86 -3.06 -4.48
C MET A 61 12.76 -4.49 -4.97
N ILE A 62 13.55 -5.37 -4.37
CA ILE A 62 13.43 -6.83 -4.55
C ILE A 62 12.43 -7.36 -3.52
N LEU A 63 11.52 -8.24 -3.96
CA LEU A 63 10.59 -8.88 -3.04
C LEU A 63 11.31 -9.89 -2.12
N PRO A 64 11.00 -9.89 -0.81
CA PRO A 64 11.56 -10.88 0.11
C PRO A 64 11.14 -12.29 -0.33
N GLY A 65 12.12 -13.19 -0.48
CA GLY A 65 11.92 -14.56 -0.95
C GLY A 65 11.89 -14.74 -2.47
N ASN A 66 11.98 -13.68 -3.27
CA ASN A 66 12.11 -13.77 -4.72
C ASN A 66 13.13 -12.76 -5.27
N ASN A 67 14.38 -13.21 -5.39
CA ASN A 67 15.53 -12.39 -5.78
C ASN A 67 15.49 -11.85 -7.22
N GLU A 68 14.49 -12.21 -8.02
CA GLU A 68 14.36 -11.75 -9.40
C GLU A 68 13.20 -10.78 -9.61
N LYS A 69 12.19 -10.79 -8.73
CA LYS A 69 11.03 -9.90 -8.87
C LYS A 69 11.31 -8.53 -8.27
N VAL A 70 11.41 -7.57 -9.17
CA VAL A 70 11.55 -6.15 -8.85
C VAL A 70 10.21 -5.44 -8.91
N VAL A 71 9.91 -4.66 -7.88
CA VAL A 71 8.68 -3.86 -7.80
C VAL A 71 9.03 -2.38 -7.70
N VAL A 72 8.34 -1.56 -8.48
CA VAL A 72 8.45 -0.10 -8.44
C VAL A 72 7.54 0.43 -7.34
N CYS A 73 8.11 1.23 -6.44
CA CYS A 73 7.40 1.95 -5.40
C CYS A 73 7.49 3.45 -5.65
N ARG A 74 6.42 4.19 -5.36
CA ARG A 74 6.36 5.65 -5.53
C ARG A 74 6.26 6.32 -4.17
N ALA A 75 6.83 7.51 -4.06
CA ALA A 75 6.77 8.29 -2.83
C ALA A 75 5.32 8.64 -2.48
N ILE A 76 5.03 8.59 -1.19
CA ILE A 76 3.76 9.02 -0.60
C ILE A 76 3.94 10.50 -0.28
N HIS A 77 3.41 11.37 -1.14
CA HIS A 77 3.46 12.82 -0.89
C HIS A 77 2.60 13.17 0.33
N LYS A 78 3.20 13.82 1.35
CA LYS A 78 2.49 14.28 2.57
C LYS A 78 1.60 15.51 2.34
N ASN A 79 1.83 16.27 1.28
CA ASN A 79 1.28 17.63 1.10
C ASN A 79 0.35 17.75 -0.11
N ILE A 80 -0.50 16.76 -0.35
CA ILE A 80 -1.69 17.01 -1.16
C ILE A 80 -2.79 17.22 -0.14
N THR A 81 -3.11 18.50 0.14
CA THR A 81 -4.41 18.83 0.71
C THR A 81 -5.40 18.11 -0.18
N PRO A 82 -6.13 17.09 0.34
CA PRO A 82 -6.92 16.26 -0.53
C PRO A 82 -7.94 17.19 -1.17
N ASP A 83 -7.95 17.20 -2.50
CA ASP A 83 -8.90 17.97 -3.30
C ASP A 83 -10.29 17.78 -2.68
N GLU A 84 -10.95 18.89 -2.34
CA GLU A 84 -12.25 18.84 -1.65
C GLU A 84 -13.24 17.97 -2.42
N ASP A 85 -13.15 17.94 -3.75
CA ASP A 85 -13.98 17.10 -4.60
C ASP A 85 -13.65 15.62 -4.45
N LEU A 86 -12.38 15.28 -4.28
CA LEU A 86 -11.94 13.92 -4.04
C LEU A 86 -12.38 13.42 -2.65
N VAL A 87 -12.30 14.29 -1.63
CA VAL A 87 -12.81 13.99 -0.28
C VAL A 87 -14.32 13.76 -0.31
N ARG A 88 -15.08 14.67 -0.95
CA ARG A 88 -16.52 14.53 -1.13
C ARG A 88 -16.87 13.22 -1.84
N TYR A 89 -16.18 12.92 -2.94
CA TYR A 89 -16.39 11.70 -3.71
C TYR A 89 -16.19 10.43 -2.86
N TYR A 90 -15.06 10.33 -2.15
CA TYR A 90 -14.79 9.15 -1.32
C TYR A 90 -15.74 9.03 -0.13
N THR A 91 -16.11 10.15 0.48
CA THR A 91 -17.12 10.19 1.54
C THR A 91 -18.44 9.63 1.03
N ARG A 92 -18.90 10.07 -0.14
CA ARG A 92 -20.13 9.59 -0.75
C ARG A 92 -20.10 8.08 -1.04
N ILE A 93 -18.96 7.55 -1.50
CA ILE A 93 -18.80 6.11 -1.70
C ILE A 93 -18.92 5.34 -0.38
N GLN A 94 -18.34 5.85 0.72
CA GLN A 94 -18.44 5.20 2.02
C GLN A 94 -19.87 5.18 2.57
N GLU A 95 -20.60 6.29 2.41
CA GLU A 95 -22.03 6.37 2.76
C GLU A 95 -22.85 5.34 1.98
N LEU A 96 -22.68 5.27 0.66
CA LEU A 96 -23.38 4.32 -0.20
C LEU A 96 -23.11 2.87 0.21
N LYS A 97 -21.85 2.53 0.52
CA LYS A 97 -21.50 1.20 1.04
C LYS A 97 -22.18 0.89 2.38
N PHE A 98 -22.35 1.89 3.24
CA PHE A 98 -23.01 1.71 4.53
C PHE A 98 -24.52 1.50 4.37
N GLU A 99 -25.15 2.26 3.46
CA GLU A 99 -26.56 2.13 3.11
C GLU A 99 -26.87 0.76 2.50
N THR A 100 -26.06 0.29 1.54
CA THR A 100 -26.26 -1.05 0.94
C THR A 100 -26.10 -2.17 1.97
N ASN A 101 -25.12 -2.06 2.86
CA ASN A 101 -24.90 -3.03 3.94
C ASN A 101 -26.08 -3.06 4.94
N LYS A 102 -26.71 -1.92 5.23
CA LYS A 102 -27.93 -1.86 6.07
C LYS A 102 -29.11 -2.56 5.41
N ILE A 103 -29.30 -2.37 4.11
CA ILE A 103 -30.38 -3.00 3.34
C ILE A 103 -30.18 -4.53 3.31
N GLN A 104 -28.96 -5.00 3.06
CA GLN A 104 -28.64 -6.44 3.10
C GLN A 104 -28.86 -7.06 4.49
N LYS A 105 -28.45 -6.37 5.57
CA LYS A 105 -28.71 -6.85 6.94
C LYS A 105 -30.20 -6.93 7.27
N LYS A 106 -31.02 -5.98 6.80
CA LYS A 106 -32.48 -6.04 6.97
C LYS A 106 -33.13 -7.18 6.18
N LYS A 107 -32.68 -7.46 4.96
CA LYS A 107 -33.17 -8.61 4.18
C LYS A 107 -32.85 -9.94 4.88
N ASN A 108 -31.61 -10.13 5.33
CA ASN A 108 -31.20 -11.36 5.99
C ASN A 108 -31.90 -11.57 7.35
N GLN A 109 -32.32 -10.51 8.05
CA GLN A 109 -33.13 -10.65 9.27
C GLN A 109 -34.58 -11.06 8.97
N ASN A 110 -35.14 -10.67 7.83
CA ASN A 110 -36.50 -11.03 7.44
C ASN A 110 -36.61 -12.46 6.85
N GLU A 111 -35.50 -13.04 6.39
CA GLU A 111 -35.46 -14.43 5.89
C GLU A 111 -35.30 -15.50 6.99
N ILE A 112 -35.08 -15.10 8.25
CA ILE A 112 -34.93 -16.03 9.40
C ILE A 112 -36.29 -16.28 10.10
N PHE A 113 -37.36 -15.57 9.71
CA PHE A 113 -38.69 -15.67 10.31
C PHE A 113 -39.77 -16.32 9.43
N TYR A 114 -39.38 -17.08 8.39
CA TYR A 114 -40.28 -17.92 7.61
C TYR A 114 -39.82 -19.37 7.57
#